data_AF-A0A2J6J9W1-F1
#
_entry.id   AF-A0A2J6J9W1-F1
#
_cell.length_a   1.000
_cell.length_b   1.000
_cell.length_c   1.000
_cell.angle_alpha   90.00
_cell.angle_beta   90.00
_cell.angle_gamma   90.00
#
_symmetry.space_group_name_H-M   'P 1'
#
loop_
_entity.id
_entity.type
_entity.pdbx_description
1 polymer ?
#
loop_
_entity_poly.entity_id
_entity_poly.type
_entity_poly.pdbx_seq_one_letter_code
_entity_poly.pdbx_strand_id
1 'polypeptide(L)' 'GLSGYWSRRINDEHRIVYKATEDSVFIAQVRYHY' A
#
# COMPACT_ATOMS: atom_id res chain seq x y z
N GLY A 1 1.50 -1.24 15.52
CA GLY A 1 2.15 -2.13 14.54
C GLY A 1 1.30 -2.20 13.29
N LEU A 2 1.90 -2.21 12.10
CA LEU A 2 1.21 -2.29 10.79
C LEU A 2 0.63 -3.69 10.51
N SER A 3 0.17 -4.41 11.53
CA SER A 3 -0.36 -5.77 11.39
C SER A 3 -1.58 -5.74 10.45
N GLY A 4 -1.50 -6.48 9.34
CA GLY A 4 -2.54 -6.56 8.31
C GLY A 4 -2.41 -5.57 7.14
N TYR A 5 -1.36 -4.74 7.09
CA TYR A 5 -1.04 -3.94 5.90
C TYR A 5 0.03 -4.62 5.06
N TRP A 6 -0.13 -4.54 3.75
CA TRP A 6 0.78 -5.04 2.73
C TRP A 6 1.54 -3.90 2.10
N SER A 7 2.81 -4.14 1.76
CA SER A 7 3.64 -3.23 0.99
C SER A 7 3.99 -3.87 -0.34
N ARG A 8 3.69 -3.17 -1.45
CA ARG A 8 4.05 -3.61 -2.80
C ARG A 8 4.94 -2.58 -3.47
N ARG A 9 5.97 -3.07 -4.18
CA ARG A 9 6.86 -2.23 -4.99
C ARG A 9 6.13 -1.79 -6.25
N ILE A 10 6.20 -0.49 -6.53
CA ILE A 10 5.72 0.07 -7.79
C ILE A 10 6.89 0.23 -8.75
N ASN A 11 8.03 0.71 -8.24
CA ASN A 11 9.35 0.64 -8.86
C ASN A 11 10.40 0.40 -7.75
N ASP A 12 11.69 0.61 -8.02
CA ASP A 12 12.75 0.37 -7.02
C ASP A 12 12.64 1.29 -5.80
N GLU A 13 12.17 2.52 -6.00
CA GLU A 13 12.07 3.58 -4.99
C GLU A 13 10.71 3.59 -4.25
N HIS A 14 9.62 3.40 -4.98
CA HIS A 14 8.26 3.66 -4.50
C HIS A 14 7.54 2.40 -4.03
N ARG A 15 6.74 2.59 -2.98
CA ARG A 15 5.90 1.55 -2.39
C ARG A 15 4.48 2.07 -2.24
N ILE A 16 3.52 1.20 -2.54
CA ILE A 16 2.14 1.35 -2.06
C ILE A 16 1.99 0.56 -0.76
N VAL A 17 1.37 1.19 0.23
CA VAL A 17 0.95 0.52 1.47
C VAL A 17 -0.56 0.47 1.49
N TYR A 18 -1.11 -0.74 1.56
CA TYR A 18 -2.55 -0.96 1.50
C TYR A 18 -3.00 -2.12 2.39
N LYS A 19 -4.29 -2.18 2.67
CA LYS A 19 -4.94 -3.32 3.31
C LYS A 19 -6.09 -3.78 2.43
N ALA A 20 -6.01 -5.02 1.98
CA ALA A 20 -7.13 -5.68 1.34
C ALA A 20 -8.06 -6.26 2.41
N THR A 21 -9.36 -6.05 2.21
CA THR A 21 -10.45 -6.72 2.92
C THR A 21 -11.30 -7.45 1.89
N GLU A 22 -12.34 -8.14 2.32
CA GLU A 22 -13.20 -8.92 1.42
C GLU A 22 -13.84 -8.06 0.32
N ASP A 23 -14.34 -6.87 0.69
CA ASP A 23 -15.11 -6.01 -0.21
C ASP A 23 -14.40 -4.72 -0.62
N SER A 24 -13.24 -4.43 -0.02
CA SER A 24 -12.59 -3.12 -0.21
C SER A 24 -11.09 -3.16 -0.05
N VAL A 25 -10.42 -2.18 -0.65
CA VAL A 25 -8.99 -1.94 -0.52
C VAL A 25 -8.76 -0.56 0.08
N PHE A 26 -8.12 -0.52 1.24
CA PHE A 26 -7.73 0.71 1.91
C PHE A 26 -6.30 1.07 1.55
N ILE A 27 -6.10 2.25 0.96
CA ILE A 27 -4.77 2.77 0.65
C ILE A 27 -4.34 3.69 1.79
N ALA A 28 -3.29 3.28 2.51
CA ALA A 28 -2.72 4.07 3.60
C ALA A 28 -1.65 5.05 3.10
N GLN A 29 -0.92 4.67 2.04
CA GLN A 29 0.11 5.51 1.47
C GLN A 29 0.37 5.19 0.00
N VAL A 30 0.48 6.25 -0.79
CA VAL A 30 1.12 6.28 -2.11
C VAL A 30 2.01 7.51 -2.10
N ARG A 31 3.32 7.33 -2.18
CA ARG A 31 4.28 8.44 -2.22
C ARG A 31 4.87 8.57 -3.61
N TYR A 32 4.98 9.82 -4.07
CA TYR A 32 5.72 10.24 -5.26
C TYR A 32 5.28 9.61 -6.59
N HIS A 33 3.98 9.42 -6.77
CA HIS A 33 3.40 9.26 -8.10
C HIS A 33 3.02 10.64 -8.64
N TYR A 34 3.94 11.27 -9.38
CA TYR A 34 3.67 12.44 -10.22
C TYR A 34 3.52 12.00 -11.68
#